data_AF-A0A0Q6SIE0-F1
#
_entry.id   AF-A0A0Q6SIE0-F1
#
_cell.length_a   1.000
_cell.length_b   1.000
_cell.length_c   1.000
_cell.angle_alpha   90.00
_cell.angle_beta   90.00
_cell.angle_gamma   90.00
#
_symmetry.space_group_name_H-M   'P 1'
#
loop_
_entity.id
_entity.type
_entity.pdbx_description
1 polymer ?
#
loop_
_entity_poly.entity_id
_entity_poly.type
_entity_poly.pdbx_seq_one_letter_code
_entity_poly.pdbx_strand_id
1 'polypeptide(L)'
;MPDAGRQSGKTGTTDASGTFNEVTHHSAWNRMSAAGVQLMTWFGVACELHRDWRNDIEGLGTLFANHIPDYRNLITSYNTMASGK
;
A
#
# COMPACT_ATOMS: atom_id res chain seq x y z
N MET A 1 11.31 -26.46 13.00
CA MET A 1 11.59 -25.17 12.36
C MET A 1 10.42 -24.26 12.68
N PRO A 2 10.54 -23.30 13.61
CA PRO A 2 9.46 -22.35 13.90
C PRO A 2 9.35 -21.36 12.74
N ASP A 3 8.11 -21.09 12.33
CA ASP A 3 7.71 -20.15 11.29
C ASP A 3 8.27 -18.74 11.57
N ALA A 4 8.85 -18.12 10.55
CA ALA A 4 9.50 -16.83 10.64
C ALA A 4 8.45 -15.71 10.76
N GLY A 5 8.15 -15.30 12.00
CA GLY A 5 8.02 -13.89 12.32
C GLY A 5 6.86 -13.11 11.70
N ARG A 6 5.62 -13.65 11.72
CA ARG A 6 4.46 -12.76 11.60
C ARG A 6 4.41 -11.83 12.81
N GLN A 7 4.99 -10.63 12.70
CA GLN A 7 4.82 -9.52 13.65
C GLN A 7 3.39 -8.97 13.53
N SER A 8 2.41 -9.80 13.90
CA SER A 8 0.99 -9.49 13.81
C SER A 8 0.64 -8.44 14.87
N GLY A 9 0.74 -7.16 14.53
CA GLY A 9 0.07 -6.12 15.33
C GLY A 9 0.53 -4.68 15.17
N LYS A 10 1.66 -4.38 14.53
CA LYS A 10 2.17 -3.00 14.46
C LYS A 10 2.68 -2.64 13.06
N THR A 11 1.78 -2.16 12.20
CA THR A 11 2.13 -1.60 10.90
C THR A 11 1.97 -0.07 10.94
N GLY A 12 2.96 0.66 10.45
CA GLY A 12 2.93 2.12 10.33
C GLY A 12 2.93 2.55 8.86
N THR A 13 1.96 3.37 8.45
CA THR A 13 1.84 3.87 7.07
C THR A 13 2.61 5.18 6.91
N THR A 14 3.78 5.12 6.29
CA THR A 14 4.74 6.22 6.29
C THR A 14 4.40 7.33 5.29
N ASP A 15 3.83 6.99 4.15
CA ASP A 15 3.39 7.94 3.11
C ASP A 15 2.03 8.60 3.41
N ALA A 16 1.36 8.18 4.47
CA ALA A 16 0.14 8.80 5.01
C ALA A 16 0.38 9.52 6.34
N SER A 17 1.63 9.63 6.80
CA SER A 17 2.00 10.23 8.09
C SER A 17 3.00 11.38 7.91
N GLY A 18 2.56 12.62 8.18
CA GLY A 18 3.40 13.82 8.01
C GLY A 18 4.15 14.27 9.27
N THR A 19 5.24 15.02 9.09
CA THR A 19 5.99 15.74 10.13
C THR A 19 6.65 16.99 9.54
N PHE A 20 7.35 17.78 10.36
CA PHE A 20 7.95 19.08 9.98
C PHE A 20 9.00 19.01 8.87
N ASN A 21 9.86 17.98 8.89
CA ASN A 21 10.95 17.82 7.92
C ASN A 21 11.48 16.38 7.90
N GLU A 22 12.38 16.10 6.96
CA GLU A 22 12.94 14.77 6.75
C GLU A 22 13.76 14.25 7.95
N VAL A 23 14.47 15.12 8.68
CA VAL A 23 15.24 14.69 9.87
C VAL A 23 14.30 14.16 10.95
N THR A 24 13.21 14.88 11.24
CA THR A 24 12.18 14.44 12.20
C THR A 24 11.48 13.17 11.74
N HIS A 25 11.29 13.02 10.43
CA HIS A 25 10.65 11.86 9.80
C HIS A 25 11.48 10.59 9.97
N HIS A 26 12.76 10.63 9.58
CA HIS A 26 13.68 9.51 9.73
C HIS A 26 13.94 9.18 11.20
N SER A 27 13.97 10.19 12.08
CA SER A 27 14.10 9.97 13.52
C SER A 27 12.90 9.18 14.09
N ALA A 28 11.67 9.51 13.66
CA ALA A 28 10.47 8.79 14.05
C ALA A 28 10.45 7.36 13.50
N TRP A 29 10.82 7.18 12.23
CA TRP A 29 10.94 5.87 11.58
C TRP A 29 11.92 4.95 12.32
N ASN A 30 13.11 5.46 12.66
CA ASN A 30 14.12 4.71 13.39
C ASN A 30 13.59 4.22 14.75
N ARG A 31 12.88 5.09 15.49
CA ARG A 31 12.27 4.72 16.77
C ARG A 31 11.18 3.66 16.61
N MET A 32 10.31 3.81 15.62
CA MET A 32 9.24 2.86 15.34
C MET A 32 9.79 1.49 14.91
N SER A 33 10.76 1.47 14.01
CA SER A 33 11.43 0.25 13.56
C SER A 33 12.14 -0.47 14.71
N ALA A 34 12.88 0.26 15.55
CA ALA A 34 13.52 -0.30 16.76
C ALA A 34 12.51 -0.88 17.77
N ALA A 35 11.27 -0.38 17.78
CA ALA A 35 10.18 -0.90 18.60
C ALA A 35 9.38 -2.05 17.94
N GLY A 36 9.83 -2.54 16.79
CA GLY A 36 9.19 -3.64 16.05
C GLY A 36 7.94 -3.22 15.26
N VAL A 37 7.86 -1.97 14.80
CA VAL A 37 6.82 -1.54 13.86
C VAL A 37 7.30 -1.83 12.44
N GLN A 38 6.48 -2.52 11.66
CA GLN A 38 6.68 -2.69 10.22
C GLN A 38 6.28 -1.41 9.50
N LEU A 39 7.24 -0.71 8.91
CA LEU A 39 7.00 0.51 8.14
C LEU A 39 6.58 0.13 6.71
N MET A 40 5.46 0.68 6.24
CA MET A 40 4.87 0.39 4.94
C MET A 40 4.27 1.64 4.30
N THR A 41 3.95 1.55 3.02
CA THR A 41 3.13 2.53 2.30
C THR A 41 1.65 2.12 2.29
N TRP A 42 0.73 3.05 2.05
CA TRP A 42 -0.71 2.75 2.02
C TRP A 42 -1.03 1.69 0.97
N PHE A 43 -0.33 1.73 -0.16
CA PHE A 43 -0.48 0.75 -1.24
C PHE A 43 -0.08 -0.66 -0.76
N GLY A 44 1.05 -0.78 -0.06
CA GLY A 44 1.47 -2.05 0.52
C GLY A 44 0.47 -2.60 1.53
N VAL A 45 -0.10 -1.72 2.36
CA VAL A 45 -1.13 -2.09 3.34
C VAL A 45 -2.40 -2.59 2.63
N ALA A 46 -2.85 -1.91 1.58
CA ALA A 46 -4.00 -2.34 0.78
C ALA A 46 -3.76 -3.74 0.17
N CYS A 47 -2.58 -3.97 -0.40
CA CYS A 47 -2.20 -5.27 -0.97
C CYS A 47 -2.13 -6.38 0.08
N GLU A 48 -1.56 -6.12 1.27
CA GLU A 48 -1.46 -7.12 2.34
C GLU A 48 -2.84 -7.48 2.93
N LEU A 49 -3.73 -6.50 3.06
CA LEU A 49 -5.11 -6.72 3.50
C LEU A 49 -5.93 -7.50 2.45
N HIS A 50 -5.78 -7.14 1.18
CA HIS A 50 -6.57 -7.74 0.11
C HIS A 50 -6.14 -9.18 -0.22
N ARG A 51 -4.84 -9.49 -0.11
CA ARG A 51 -4.17 -10.79 -0.30
C ARG A 51 -4.28 -11.43 -1.69
N ASP A 52 -5.45 -11.46 -2.28
CA ASP A 52 -5.74 -12.06 -3.57
C ASP A 52 -6.67 -11.16 -4.37
N TRP A 53 -6.22 -10.78 -5.56
CA TRP A 53 -6.95 -9.89 -6.47
C TRP A 53 -8.37 -10.38 -6.78
N ARG A 54 -8.57 -11.69 -6.80
CA ARG A 54 -9.86 -12.31 -7.14
C ARG A 54 -10.92 -12.12 -6.06
N ASN A 55 -10.53 -11.66 -4.86
CA ASN A 55 -11.47 -11.42 -3.77
C ASN A 55 -12.43 -10.27 -4.10
N ASP A 56 -11.94 -9.20 -4.73
CA ASP A 56 -12.75 -8.09 -5.25
C ASP A 56 -11.95 -7.24 -6.25
N ILE A 57 -11.95 -7.65 -7.51
CA ILE A 57 -11.18 -7.01 -8.59
C ILE A 57 -11.67 -5.58 -8.84
N GLU A 58 -12.99 -5.37 -8.87
CA GLU A 58 -13.58 -4.05 -9.15
C GLU A 58 -13.36 -3.07 -8.00
N GLY A 59 -13.54 -3.52 -6.76
CA GLY A 59 -13.34 -2.70 -5.56
C GLY A 59 -11.90 -2.25 -5.42
N LEU A 60 -10.93 -3.18 -5.52
CA LEU A 60 -9.52 -2.80 -5.39
C LEU A 60 -9.02 -2.02 -6.62
N GLY A 61 -9.49 -2.36 -7.82
CA GLY A 61 -9.23 -1.59 -9.03
C GLY A 61 -9.72 -0.14 -8.92
N THR A 62 -10.92 0.06 -8.37
CA THR A 62 -11.50 1.40 -8.11
C THR A 62 -10.69 2.17 -7.08
N LEU A 63 -10.28 1.54 -5.98
CA LEU A 63 -9.43 2.17 -4.97
C LEU A 63 -8.13 2.70 -5.60
N PHE A 64 -7.45 1.87 -6.40
CA PHE A 64 -6.21 2.27 -7.06
C PHE A 64 -6.44 3.36 -8.12
N ALA A 65 -7.49 3.27 -8.93
CA ALA A 65 -7.82 4.31 -9.91
C ALA A 65 -8.12 5.67 -9.26
N ASN A 66 -8.68 5.68 -8.05
CA ASN A 66 -8.99 6.91 -7.32
C ASN A 66 -7.75 7.59 -6.73
N HIS A 67 -6.74 6.82 -6.33
CA HIS A 67 -5.59 7.34 -5.58
C HIS A 67 -4.24 7.23 -6.31
N ILE A 68 -4.18 6.54 -7.45
CA ILE A 68 -2.99 6.38 -8.30
C ILE A 68 -3.37 6.76 -9.74
N PRO A 69 -3.06 8.00 -10.18
CA PRO A 69 -3.41 8.47 -11.53
C PRO A 69 -2.87 7.57 -12.65
N ASP A 70 -1.65 7.04 -12.50
CA ASP A 70 -1.08 6.13 -13.49
C ASP A 70 -1.87 4.83 -13.61
N TYR A 71 -2.42 4.33 -12.50
CA TYR A 71 -3.26 3.13 -12.52
C TYR A 71 -4.60 3.37 -13.22
N ARG A 72 -5.18 4.57 -13.03
CA ARG A 72 -6.36 5.01 -13.78
C ARG A 72 -6.09 5.08 -15.29
N ASN A 73 -4.94 5.61 -15.68
CA ASN A 73 -4.53 5.69 -17.08
C ASN A 73 -4.46 4.30 -17.72
N LEU A 74 -3.82 3.34 -17.03
CA LEU A 74 -3.72 1.95 -17.49
C LEU A 74 -5.09 1.29 -17.69
N ILE A 75 -5.98 1.40 -16.71
CA ILE A 75 -7.34 0.83 -16.80
C ILE A 75 -8.11 1.46 -17.98
N THR A 76 -8.01 2.78 -18.14
CA THR A 76 -8.71 3.50 -19.22
C THR A 76 -8.22 3.05 -20.60
N SER A 77 -6.90 2.97 -20.79
CA SER A 77 -6.32 2.50 -22.05
C SER A 77 -6.69 1.04 -22.34
N TYR A 78 -6.63 0.16 -21.33
CA TYR A 78 -7.03 -1.24 -21.47
C TYR A 78 -8.51 -1.39 -21.86
N ASN A 79 -9.42 -0.71 -21.15
CA ASN A 79 -10.86 -0.79 -21.41
C ASN A 79 -11.22 -0.27 -22.81
N THR A 80 -10.55 0.79 -23.27
CA THR A 80 -10.73 1.33 -24.62
C THR A 80 -10.34 0.29 -25.68
N MET A 81 -9.19 -0.37 -25.49
CA MET A 81 -8.71 -1.42 -26.39
C MET A 81 -9.54 -2.70 -26.34
N ALA A 82 -10.04 -3.07 -25.16
CA ALA A 82 -10.87 -4.25 -24.97
C ALA A 82 -12.28 -4.07 -25.57
N SER A 83 -12.84 -2.87 -25.49
CA SER A 83 -14.17 -2.55 -26.06
C SER A 83 -14.16 -2.40 -27.58
N GLY A 84 -12.99 -2.17 -28.18
CA GLY A 84 -12.79 -2.11 -29.63
C GLY A 84 -12.54 -3.46 -30.29
N LYS A 85 -12.53 -4.56 -29.53
CA LYS A 85 -12.54 -5.94 -30.04
C LYS A 85 -13.97 -6.47 -30.07
#